data_AF-A0A0Q7WJE5-F1
#
_entry.id   AF-A0A0Q7WJE5-F1
#
_cell.length_a   1.000
_cell.length_b   1.000
_cell.length_c   1.000
_cell.angle_alpha   90.00
_cell.angle_beta   90.00
_cell.angle_gamma   90.00
#
_symmetry.space_group_name_H-M   'P 1'
#
loop_
_entity.id
_entity.type
_entity.pdbx_description
1 polymer ?
#
loop_
_entity_poly.entity_id
_entity_poly.type
_entity_poly.pdbx_seq_one_letter_code
_entity_poly.pdbx_strand_id
1 'polypeptide(L)'
;MNSSQTENLSSAGESHVDHLRFHRQHEHLSKTFGSDAFGLKAEAFARFLGTSLFLGLQSIIVATWIAASVFGLVHFDVYPFILLNLVFSLQAAYAAPLILLAQTRQAARDKAHSEADAKHREAIAVASTKHSAQTLELLRQNTELTEITRAMAERIETLTAEIHRHLVQDATRKGRD
;
A
#
# COMPACT_ATOMS: atom_id res chain seq x y z
N MET A 1 -24.68 42.79 -4.35
CA MET A 1 -25.12 41.94 -3.22
C MET A 1 -25.00 40.48 -3.62
N ASN A 2 -23.79 39.96 -3.89
CA ASN A 2 -23.61 38.52 -4.11
C ASN A 2 -22.14 38.06 -3.95
N SER A 3 -21.48 38.48 -2.88
CA SER A 3 -20.10 38.05 -2.57
C SER A 3 -20.04 36.97 -1.49
N SER A 4 -21.16 36.67 -0.84
CA SER A 4 -21.26 35.66 0.23
C SER A 4 -21.73 34.29 -0.26
N GLN A 5 -22.08 34.16 -1.55
CA GLN A 5 -22.57 32.91 -2.13
C GLN A 5 -21.48 32.11 -2.87
N THR A 6 -20.34 32.76 -3.19
CA THR A 6 -19.17 32.13 -3.82
C THR A 6 -18.23 31.43 -2.84
N GLU A 7 -18.30 31.73 -1.54
CA GLU A 7 -17.50 31.02 -0.52
C GLU A 7 -18.13 29.70 -0.08
N ASN A 8 -19.44 29.49 -0.30
CA ASN A 8 -20.15 28.30 0.16
C ASN A 8 -20.04 27.09 -0.81
N LEU A 9 -19.52 27.29 -2.03
CA LEU A 9 -19.29 26.18 -2.98
C LEU A 9 -17.89 25.57 -2.88
N SER A 10 -16.95 26.21 -2.20
CA SER A 10 -15.58 25.69 -2.07
C SER A 10 -15.42 24.68 -0.91
N SER A 11 -16.37 24.59 0.01
CA SER A 11 -16.29 23.71 1.19
C SER A 11 -17.10 22.41 1.08
N ALA A 12 -17.74 22.14 -0.07
CA ALA A 12 -18.57 20.96 -0.28
C ALA A 12 -17.94 20.02 -1.31
N GLY A 13 -16.96 19.20 -0.90
CA GLY A 13 -16.56 18.07 -1.74
C GLY A 13 -15.12 17.58 -1.69
N GLU A 14 -14.28 17.97 -0.73
CA GLU A 14 -13.12 17.13 -0.40
C GLU A 14 -13.64 15.85 0.28
N SER A 15 -14.15 14.92 -0.54
CA SER A 15 -14.30 13.54 -0.14
C SER A 15 -12.91 13.06 0.20
N HIS A 16 -12.55 13.13 1.49
CA HIS A 16 -11.30 12.58 2.01
C HIS A 16 -11.25 11.11 1.61
N VAL A 17 -10.58 10.81 0.49
CA VAL A 17 -10.43 9.45 -0.01
C VAL A 17 -9.59 8.75 1.03
N ASP A 18 -10.25 7.94 1.84
CA ASP A 18 -9.61 7.25 2.94
C ASP A 18 -8.68 6.16 2.39
N HIS A 19 -7.42 6.54 2.15
CA HIS A 19 -6.37 5.66 1.66
C HIS A 19 -6.14 4.45 2.58
N LEU A 20 -6.56 4.56 3.85
CA LEU A 20 -6.46 3.49 4.85
C LEU A 20 -7.74 2.66 4.95
N ARG A 21 -8.77 2.86 4.11
CA ARG A 21 -10.05 2.14 4.27
C ARG A 21 -9.90 0.61 4.29
N PHE A 22 -8.93 0.09 3.53
CA PHE A 22 -8.66 -1.35 3.47
C PHE A 22 -7.82 -1.83 4.67
N HIS A 23 -6.96 -0.97 5.23
CA HIS A 23 -6.21 -1.26 6.45
C HIS A 23 -7.06 -1.13 7.72
N ARG A 24 -8.07 -0.24 7.73
CA ARG A 24 -8.97 -0.03 8.88
C ARG A 24 -9.73 -1.31 9.26
N GLN A 25 -10.12 -2.12 8.27
CA GLN A 25 -10.76 -3.42 8.55
C GLN A 25 -9.82 -4.38 9.33
N HIS A 26 -8.51 -4.21 9.21
CA HIS A 26 -7.49 -5.00 9.91
C HIS A 26 -6.82 -4.25 11.07
N GLU A 27 -7.33 -3.08 11.47
CA GLU A 27 -6.74 -2.26 12.53
C GLU A 27 -6.68 -2.99 13.88
N HIS A 28 -7.61 -3.91 14.14
CA HIS A 28 -7.60 -4.78 15.32
C HIS A 28 -6.41 -5.76 15.37
N LEU A 29 -5.76 -6.05 14.23
CA LEU A 29 -4.53 -6.83 14.15
C LEU A 29 -3.25 -5.96 14.19
N SER A 30 -3.38 -4.63 14.02
CA SER A 30 -2.26 -3.70 13.80
C SER A 30 -1.39 -3.44 15.03
N LYS A 31 -1.89 -3.71 16.24
CA LYS A 31 -1.03 -3.67 17.42
C LYS A 31 -0.03 -4.83 17.33
N THR A 32 1.24 -4.50 17.08
CA THR A 32 2.41 -5.41 17.01
C THR A 32 2.38 -6.44 18.14
N PHE A 33 1.87 -6.00 19.28
CA PHE A 33 1.42 -6.84 20.36
C PHE A 33 0.08 -6.29 20.85
N GLY A 34 -1.02 -7.05 20.71
CA GLY A 34 -2.35 -6.61 21.10
C GLY A 34 -2.37 -5.98 22.51
N SER A 35 -3.36 -5.14 22.82
CA SER A 35 -3.48 -4.50 24.14
C SER A 35 -3.77 -5.46 25.31
N ASP A 36 -3.63 -6.76 25.09
CA ASP A 36 -3.72 -7.80 26.10
C ASP A 36 -2.41 -7.89 26.90
N ALA A 37 -2.47 -8.42 28.11
CA ALA A 37 -1.31 -8.63 28.98
C ALA A 37 -0.18 -9.43 28.31
N PHE A 38 -0.52 -10.34 27.39
CA PHE A 38 0.47 -11.10 26.61
C PHE A 38 1.24 -10.22 25.63
N GLY A 39 0.58 -9.18 25.10
CA GLY A 39 1.18 -8.30 24.13
C GLY A 39 2.26 -7.41 24.75
N LEU A 40 1.96 -6.78 25.87
CA LEU A 40 2.93 -5.99 26.65
C LEU A 40 4.17 -6.81 27.03
N LYS A 41 3.98 -8.08 27.44
CA LYS A 41 5.11 -8.97 27.74
C LYS A 41 5.91 -9.29 26.49
N ALA A 42 5.26 -9.58 25.38
CA ALA A 42 5.93 -9.89 24.13
C ALA A 42 6.70 -8.69 23.57
N GLU A 43 6.23 -7.45 23.76
CA GLU A 43 6.96 -6.23 23.44
C GLU A 43 8.24 -6.09 24.27
N ALA A 44 8.15 -6.30 25.59
CA ALA A 44 9.30 -6.31 26.47
C ALA A 44 10.32 -7.40 26.07
N PHE A 45 9.86 -8.60 25.75
CA PHE A 45 10.70 -9.70 25.26
C PHE A 45 11.34 -9.37 23.91
N ALA A 46 10.63 -8.76 22.97
CA ALA A 46 11.16 -8.37 21.66
C ALA A 46 12.26 -7.31 21.79
N ARG A 47 12.06 -6.30 22.64
CA ARG A 47 13.08 -5.29 22.95
C ARG A 47 14.30 -5.90 23.62
N PHE A 48 14.09 -6.87 24.51
CA PHE A 48 15.16 -7.58 25.21
C PHE A 48 15.99 -8.48 24.28
N LEU A 49 15.33 -9.27 23.43
CA LEU A 49 15.98 -10.18 22.48
C LEU A 49 16.61 -9.46 21.28
N GLY A 50 16.11 -8.29 20.90
CA GLY A 50 16.66 -7.48 19.80
C GLY A 50 17.97 -6.76 20.16
N THR A 51 18.33 -6.72 21.44
CA THR A 51 19.55 -6.05 21.91
C THR A 51 20.67 -7.08 22.12
N SER A 52 21.90 -6.77 21.69
CA SER A 52 23.10 -7.62 21.90
C SER A 52 23.40 -7.92 23.39
N LEU A 53 22.75 -7.20 24.29
CA LEU A 53 22.82 -7.35 25.74
C LEU A 53 22.38 -8.75 26.21
N PHE A 54 21.36 -9.35 25.58
CA PHE A 54 20.89 -10.69 25.96
C PHE A 54 21.99 -11.75 25.75
N LEU A 55 22.61 -11.73 24.57
CA LEU A 55 23.71 -12.65 24.23
C LEU A 55 24.92 -12.42 25.13
N GLY A 56 25.25 -11.17 25.45
CA GLY A 56 26.34 -10.83 26.36
C GLY A 56 26.10 -11.35 27.79
N LEU A 57 24.94 -11.07 28.37
CA LEU A 57 24.58 -11.53 29.71
C LEU A 57 24.54 -13.06 29.80
N GLN A 58 23.91 -13.72 28.83
CA GLN A 58 23.86 -15.19 28.74
C GLN A 58 25.26 -15.80 28.70
N SER A 59 26.17 -15.22 27.90
CA SER A 59 27.55 -15.69 27.78
C SER A 59 28.33 -15.52 29.09
N ILE A 60 28.14 -14.41 29.81
CA ILE A 60 28.78 -14.17 31.11
C ILE A 60 28.30 -15.19 32.16
N ILE A 61 27.00 -15.48 32.19
CA ILE A 61 26.42 -16.48 33.10
C ILE A 61 27.02 -17.86 32.83
N VAL A 62 27.04 -18.29 31.56
CA VAL A 62 27.63 -19.57 31.17
C VAL A 62 29.13 -19.63 31.47
N ALA A 63 29.89 -18.57 31.17
CA ALA A 63 31.33 -18.50 31.46
C ALA A 63 31.62 -18.57 32.96
N THR A 64 30.82 -17.88 33.77
CA THR A 64 30.95 -17.90 35.24
C THR A 64 30.61 -19.29 35.80
N TRP A 65 29.59 -19.96 35.26
CA TRP A 65 29.24 -21.33 35.63
C TRP A 65 30.37 -22.31 35.32
N ILE A 66 30.91 -22.26 34.10
CA ILE A 66 32.05 -23.10 33.69
C ILE A 66 33.24 -22.84 34.61
N ALA A 67 33.57 -21.57 34.90
CA ALA A 67 34.66 -21.22 35.81
C ALA A 67 34.43 -21.80 37.22
N ALA A 68 33.24 -21.61 37.81
CA ALA A 68 32.91 -22.13 39.14
C ALA A 68 33.01 -23.67 39.23
N SER A 69 32.55 -24.38 38.19
CA SER A 69 32.68 -25.83 38.10
C SER A 69 34.13 -26.29 37.93
N VAL A 70 34.95 -25.58 37.15
CA VAL A 70 36.39 -25.89 36.95
C VAL A 70 37.22 -25.62 38.21
N PHE A 71 36.92 -24.55 38.95
CA PHE A 71 37.60 -24.25 40.23
C PHE A 71 37.15 -25.16 41.39
N GLY A 72 36.29 -26.16 41.14
CA GLY A 72 35.87 -27.14 42.15
C GLY A 72 34.93 -26.59 43.24
N LEU A 73 34.44 -25.36 43.08
CA LEU A 73 33.46 -24.72 43.96
C LEU A 73 32.10 -25.43 43.90
N VAL A 74 31.81 -26.08 42.76
CA VAL A 74 30.59 -26.88 42.53
C VAL A 74 31.00 -28.30 42.15
N HIS A 75 31.08 -29.19 43.14
CA HIS A 75 31.45 -30.61 42.94
C HIS A 75 30.39 -31.43 42.18
N PHE A 76 29.20 -30.87 41.95
CA PHE A 76 28.06 -31.59 41.36
C PHE A 76 28.04 -31.54 39.81
N ASP A 77 28.93 -30.76 39.17
CA ASP A 77 29.00 -30.58 37.71
C ASP A 77 30.44 -30.66 37.18
N VAL A 78 31.19 -31.70 37.63
CA VAL A 78 32.52 -32.05 37.13
C VAL A 78 32.41 -32.57 35.69
N TYR A 79 33.46 -32.38 34.86
CA TYR A 79 33.51 -32.81 33.46
C TYR A 79 32.90 -34.22 33.28
N PRO A 80 31.85 -34.39 32.43
CA PRO A 80 31.42 -33.56 31.31
C PRO A 80 30.09 -32.81 31.57
N PHE A 81 30.11 -31.71 32.32
CA PHE A 81 29.04 -30.71 32.53
C PHE A 81 27.59 -31.16 32.23
N ILE A 82 27.13 -32.26 32.82
CA ILE A 82 25.90 -32.95 32.41
C ILE A 82 24.67 -32.09 32.69
N LEU A 83 24.70 -31.31 33.78
CA LEU A 83 23.59 -30.46 34.18
C LEU A 83 23.46 -29.25 33.27
N LEU A 84 24.59 -28.61 32.91
CA LEU A 84 24.60 -27.51 31.95
C LEU A 84 23.99 -27.97 30.61
N ASN A 85 24.41 -29.14 30.13
CA ASN A 85 23.92 -29.69 28.89
C ASN A 85 22.42 -30.05 28.97
N LEU A 86 21.97 -30.59 30.10
CA LEU A 86 20.55 -30.91 30.33
C LEU A 86 19.68 -29.65 30.33
N VAL A 87 20.11 -28.61 31.05
CA VAL A 87 19.40 -27.32 31.11
C VAL A 87 19.36 -26.66 29.74
N PHE A 88 20.46 -26.66 28.99
CA PHE A 88 20.50 -26.09 27.65
C PHE A 88 19.62 -26.88 26.66
N SER A 89 19.61 -28.21 26.76
CA SER A 89 18.73 -29.07 25.97
C SER A 89 17.26 -28.78 26.26
N LEU A 90 16.89 -28.62 27.54
CA LEU A 90 15.54 -28.24 27.94
C LEU A 90 15.18 -26.82 27.47
N GLN A 91 16.13 -25.88 27.55
CA GLN A 91 15.96 -24.51 27.08
C GLN A 91 15.64 -24.49 25.59
N ALA A 92 16.38 -25.23 24.77
CA ALA A 92 16.13 -25.35 23.34
C ALA A 92 14.76 -26.03 23.06
N ALA A 93 14.45 -27.11 23.78
CA ALA A 93 13.19 -27.83 23.63
C ALA A 93 11.96 -26.97 23.96
N TYR A 94 12.04 -26.07 24.95
CA TYR A 94 10.95 -25.15 25.30
C TYR A 94 10.93 -23.89 24.43
N ALA A 95 12.09 -23.44 23.94
CA ALA A 95 12.16 -22.31 23.01
C ALA A 95 11.45 -22.63 21.68
N ALA A 96 11.62 -23.84 21.13
CA ALA A 96 11.02 -24.24 19.87
C ALA A 96 9.48 -24.02 19.79
N PRO A 97 8.65 -24.52 20.72
CA PRO A 97 7.21 -24.28 20.68
C PRO A 97 6.82 -22.82 20.96
N LEU A 98 7.56 -22.10 21.81
CA LEU A 98 7.32 -20.67 22.02
C LEU A 98 7.58 -19.86 20.75
N ILE A 99 8.67 -20.16 20.06
CA ILE A 99 9.01 -19.55 18.77
C ILE A 99 7.93 -19.90 17.74
N LEU A 100 7.45 -21.15 17.70
CA LEU A 100 6.37 -21.58 16.81
C LEU A 100 5.06 -20.81 17.08
N LEU A 101 4.70 -20.59 18.35
CA LEU A 101 3.53 -19.78 18.73
C LEU A 101 3.71 -18.32 18.31
N ALA A 102 4.92 -17.76 18.47
CA ALA A 102 5.22 -16.41 18.01
C ALA A 102 5.13 -16.30 16.48
N GLN A 103 5.68 -17.29 15.76
CA GLN A 103 5.66 -17.36 14.30
C GLN A 103 4.25 -17.55 13.74
N THR A 104 3.43 -18.42 14.32
CA THR A 104 2.03 -18.62 13.88
C THR A 104 1.20 -17.34 14.05
N ARG A 105 1.41 -16.59 15.13
CA ARG A 105 0.78 -15.27 15.31
C ARG A 105 1.31 -14.24 14.33
N GLN A 106 2.61 -14.24 14.05
CA GLN A 106 3.20 -13.34 13.06
C GLN A 106 2.67 -13.63 11.66
N ALA A 107 2.64 -14.89 11.25
CA ALA A 107 2.13 -15.33 9.95
C ALA A 107 0.64 -14.97 9.74
N ALA A 108 -0.18 -15.07 10.80
CA ALA A 108 -1.59 -14.65 10.73
C ALA A 108 -1.74 -13.15 10.44
N ARG A 109 -0.86 -12.31 11.00
CA ARG A 109 -0.84 -10.85 10.72
C ARG A 109 -0.33 -10.56 9.32
N ASP A 110 0.79 -11.17 8.94
CA ASP A 110 1.39 -10.96 7.62
C ASP A 110 0.39 -11.35 6.52
N LYS A 111 -0.39 -12.42 6.74
CA LYS A 111 -1.49 -12.81 5.85
C LYS A 111 -2.58 -11.73 5.78
N ALA A 112 -3.05 -11.21 6.91
CA ALA A 112 -4.08 -10.17 6.94
C ALA A 112 -3.61 -8.88 6.25
N HIS A 113 -2.36 -8.46 6.46
CA HIS A 113 -1.77 -7.32 5.76
C HIS A 113 -1.67 -7.58 4.25
N SER A 114 -1.20 -8.77 3.85
CA SER A 114 -1.11 -9.13 2.43
C SER A 114 -2.47 -9.16 1.72
N GLU A 115 -3.52 -9.63 2.39
CA GLU A 115 -4.89 -9.60 1.87
C GLU A 115 -5.43 -8.18 1.69
N ALA A 116 -5.15 -7.28 2.65
CA ALA A 116 -5.53 -5.87 2.55
C ALA A 116 -4.83 -5.19 1.35
N ASP A 117 -3.53 -5.44 1.20
CA ASP A 117 -2.72 -4.90 0.10
C ASP A 117 -3.19 -5.44 -1.25
N ALA A 118 -3.56 -6.72 -1.33
CA ALA A 118 -4.12 -7.31 -2.55
C ALA A 118 -5.42 -6.60 -2.97
N LYS A 119 -6.37 -6.44 -2.03
CA LYS A 119 -7.63 -5.72 -2.29
C LYS A 119 -7.39 -4.26 -2.71
N HIS A 120 -6.43 -3.60 -2.08
CA HIS A 120 -6.09 -2.22 -2.43
C HIS A 120 -5.53 -2.13 -3.86
N ARG A 121 -4.62 -3.02 -4.24
CA ARG A 121 -4.07 -3.10 -5.61
C ARG A 121 -5.15 -3.39 -6.64
N GLU A 122 -6.08 -4.31 -6.36
CA GLU A 122 -7.21 -4.59 -7.25
C GLU A 122 -8.10 -3.35 -7.43
N ALA A 123 -8.42 -2.62 -6.36
CA ALA A 123 -9.21 -1.41 -6.44
C ALA A 123 -8.52 -0.32 -7.28
N ILE A 124 -7.20 -0.14 -7.13
CA ILE A 124 -6.42 0.79 -7.96
C ILE A 124 -6.40 0.34 -9.42
N ALA A 125 -6.22 -0.95 -9.69
CA ALA A 125 -6.21 -1.48 -11.04
C ALA A 125 -7.55 -1.23 -11.75
N VAL A 126 -8.67 -1.48 -11.09
CA VAL A 126 -10.01 -1.20 -11.63
C VAL A 126 -10.24 0.29 -11.85
N ALA A 127 -9.77 1.15 -10.95
CA ALA A 127 -9.87 2.60 -11.13
C ALA A 127 -9.02 3.07 -12.33
N SER A 128 -7.79 2.57 -12.45
CA SER A 128 -6.87 2.90 -13.54
C SER A 128 -7.41 2.46 -14.92
N THR A 129 -8.00 1.27 -15.02
CA THR A 129 -8.62 0.82 -16.27
C THR A 129 -9.84 1.68 -16.64
N LYS A 130 -10.66 2.07 -15.67
CA LYS A 130 -11.77 3.01 -15.90
C LYS A 130 -11.28 4.39 -16.38
N HIS A 131 -10.24 4.94 -15.75
CA HIS A 131 -9.64 6.20 -16.18
C HIS A 131 -9.06 6.12 -17.59
N SER A 132 -8.41 5.01 -17.92
CA SER A 132 -7.86 4.77 -19.26
C SER A 132 -8.98 4.70 -20.32
N ALA A 133 -10.09 4.01 -20.00
CA ALA A 133 -11.26 3.94 -20.88
C ALA A 133 -11.94 5.31 -21.08
N GLN A 134 -12.09 6.09 -20.00
CA GLN A 134 -12.63 7.46 -20.09
C GLN A 134 -11.76 8.37 -20.94
N THR A 135 -10.44 8.27 -20.79
CA THR A 135 -9.49 9.05 -21.58
C THR A 135 -9.59 8.70 -23.07
N LEU A 136 -9.70 7.42 -23.39
CA LEU A 136 -9.88 6.96 -24.78
C LEU A 136 -11.18 7.48 -25.39
N GLU A 137 -12.27 7.48 -24.62
CA GLU A 137 -13.57 8.01 -25.07
C GLU A 137 -13.50 9.52 -25.36
N LEU A 138 -12.85 10.30 -24.48
CA LEU A 138 -12.65 11.74 -24.71
C LEU A 138 -11.82 12.00 -25.99
N LEU A 139 -10.77 11.20 -26.22
CA LEU A 139 -9.97 11.30 -27.44
C LEU A 139 -10.79 10.97 -28.70
N ARG A 140 -11.66 9.95 -28.61
CA ARG A 140 -12.57 9.58 -29.69
C ARG A 140 -13.54 10.72 -30.02
N GLN A 141 -14.17 11.31 -29.01
CA GLN A 141 -15.09 12.45 -29.19
C GLN A 141 -14.39 13.67 -29.79
N ASN A 142 -13.16 13.96 -29.35
CA ASN A 142 -12.38 15.07 -29.92
C ASN A 142 -12.04 14.83 -31.40
N THR A 143 -11.71 13.59 -31.76
CA THR A 143 -11.47 13.18 -33.15
C THR A 143 -12.74 13.34 -33.99
N GLU A 144 -13.89 12.89 -33.48
CA GLU A 144 -15.18 13.02 -34.16
C GLU A 144 -15.59 14.49 -34.38
N LEU A 145 -15.45 15.33 -33.35
CA LEU A 145 -15.69 16.78 -33.47
C LEU A 145 -14.79 17.42 -34.53
N THR A 146 -13.53 16.99 -34.61
CA THR A 146 -12.57 17.48 -35.60
C THR A 146 -13.00 17.10 -37.02
N GLU A 147 -13.42 15.86 -37.24
CA GLU A 147 -13.95 15.40 -38.53
C GLU A 147 -15.23 16.14 -38.94
N ILE A 148 -16.17 16.34 -38.00
CA ILE A 148 -17.39 17.13 -38.25
C ILE A 148 -17.03 18.57 -38.65
N THR A 149 -16.10 19.18 -37.93
CA THR A 149 -15.64 20.55 -38.21
C THR A 149 -15.01 20.65 -39.59
N ARG A 150 -14.16 19.68 -39.96
CA ARG A 150 -13.56 19.59 -41.29
C ARG A 150 -14.62 19.45 -42.38
N ALA A 151 -15.58 18.56 -42.22
CA ALA A 151 -16.66 18.34 -43.18
C ALA A 151 -17.55 19.59 -43.34
N MET A 152 -17.82 20.32 -42.27
CA MET A 152 -18.54 21.60 -42.33
C MET A 152 -17.75 22.65 -43.12
N ALA A 153 -16.43 22.76 -42.89
CA ALA A 153 -15.57 23.69 -43.63
C ALA A 153 -15.56 23.38 -45.15
N GLU A 154 -15.43 22.12 -45.52
CA GLU A 154 -15.47 21.68 -46.94
C GLU A 154 -16.82 22.02 -47.59
N ARG A 155 -17.94 21.84 -46.87
CA ARG A 155 -19.28 22.23 -47.37
C ARG A 155 -19.42 23.73 -47.55
N ILE A 156 -18.91 24.53 -46.61
CA ILE A 156 -18.94 25.99 -46.70
C ILE A 156 -18.11 26.46 -47.90
N GLU A 157 -16.92 25.90 -48.11
CA GLU A 157 -16.08 26.20 -49.27
C GLU A 157 -16.81 25.87 -50.58
N THR A 158 -17.44 24.69 -50.65
CA THR A 158 -18.20 24.25 -51.83
C THR A 158 -19.37 25.19 -52.12
N LEU A 159 -20.18 25.51 -51.11
CA LEU A 159 -21.31 26.44 -51.24
C LEU A 159 -20.84 27.85 -51.64
N THR A 160 -19.72 28.33 -51.07
CA THR A 160 -19.16 29.64 -51.39
C THR A 160 -18.66 29.68 -52.84
N ALA A 161 -18.00 28.61 -53.31
CA ALA A 161 -17.55 28.49 -54.70
C ALA A 161 -18.73 28.45 -55.69
N GLU A 162 -19.82 27.78 -55.33
CA GLU A 162 -21.03 27.71 -56.14
C GLU A 162 -21.75 29.06 -56.22
N ILE A 163 -21.92 29.76 -55.09
CA ILE A 163 -22.46 31.13 -55.04
C ILE A 163 -21.60 32.07 -55.89
N HIS A 164 -20.27 32.01 -55.75
CA HIS A 164 -19.35 32.85 -56.52
C HIS A 164 -19.49 32.59 -58.03
N ARG A 165 -19.59 31.32 -58.44
CA ARG A 165 -19.81 30.93 -59.84
C ARG A 165 -21.13 31.48 -60.38
N HIS A 166 -22.23 31.37 -59.63
CA HIS A 166 -23.52 31.91 -60.02
C HIS A 166 -23.50 33.45 -60.17
N LEU A 167 -22.88 34.17 -59.23
CA LEU A 167 -22.73 35.63 -59.33
C LEU A 167 -21.93 36.07 -60.57
N VAL A 168 -20.86 35.34 -60.91
CA VAL A 168 -20.06 35.64 -62.12
C VAL A 168 -20.85 35.37 -63.41
N GLN A 169 -21.66 34.29 -63.45
CA GLN A 169 -22.53 33.98 -64.58
C GLN A 169 -23.63 35.03 -64.77
N ASP A 170 -24.25 35.50 -63.68
CA ASP A 170 -25.28 36.55 -63.74
C ASP A 170 -24.68 37.90 -64.17
N ALA A 171 -23.47 38.24 -63.69
CA ALA A 171 -22.77 39.45 -64.10
C ALA A 171 -22.37 39.45 -65.58
N THR A 172 -21.95 38.30 -66.12
CA THR A 172 -21.59 38.15 -67.55
C THR A 172 -22.82 38.13 -68.46
N ARG A 173 -23.98 37.69 -67.97
CA ARG A 173 -25.25 37.75 -68.71
C ARG A 173 -25.79 39.18 -68.83
N LYS A 174 -25.66 39.98 -67.78
CA LYS A 174 -26.16 41.37 -67.73
C LYS A 174 -25.35 42.37 -68.58
N GLY A 175 -24.12 42.03 -68.99
CA GLY A 175 -23.30 42.86 -69.87
C GLY A 175 -23.49 42.62 -71.37
N ARG A 176 -24.42 41.75 -71.78
CA ARG A 176 -24.66 41.36 -73.18
C ARG A 176 -25.98 41.90 -73.76
N ASP A 177 -26.82 42.49 -72.92
CA ASP A 177 -28.04 43.23 -73.31
C ASP A 177 -27.77 44.75 -73.24
#